data_AF-A0A4U9UF24-F1
#
_entry.id   AF-A0A4U9UF24-F1
#
_cell.length_a   1.000
_cell.length_b   1.000
_cell.length_c   1.000
_cell.angle_alpha   90.00
_cell.angle_beta   90.00
_cell.angle_gamma   90.00
#
_symmetry.space_group_name_H-M   'P 1'
#
loop_
_entity.id
_entity.type
_entity.pdbx_description
1 polymer ?
#
loop_
_entity_poly.entity_id
_entity_poly.type
_entity_poly.pdbx_seq_one_letter_code
_entity_poly.pdbx_strand_id
1 'polypeptide(L)'
;MANMFALILALATLVTGIIWCFERFKWAPARRAKIAAVNAQAAGTIDEAALAKVARQPGWVETGASVFPVLLLVFVVRSFIYEPFQIPSGSMMPTLLIGDFILVEKFAYGVKDPITQTTLIETGHPKRGDIAVFKYPRDTKLDYIKRVIGVPGDRVTYDPVNKARDGARVL
;
A
#
# COMPACT_ATOMS: atom_id res chain seq x y z
N MET A 1 7.15 1.42 13.28
CA MET A 1 7.29 2.54 12.32
C MET A 1 6.52 2.34 11.01
N ALA A 2 6.23 1.10 10.57
CA ALA A 2 5.48 0.84 9.33
C ALA A 2 4.07 1.50 9.30
N ASN A 3 3.34 1.50 10.41
CA ASN A 3 2.02 2.15 10.49
C ASN A 3 2.09 3.67 10.25
N MET A 4 3.17 4.34 10.62
CA MET A 4 3.27 5.80 10.43
C MET A 4 3.33 6.17 8.95
N PHE A 5 4.09 5.42 8.16
CA PHE A 5 4.13 5.61 6.71
C PHE A 5 2.77 5.32 6.08
N ALA A 6 2.11 4.22 6.48
CA ALA A 6 0.78 3.88 5.99
C ALA A 6 -0.25 4.98 6.32
N LEU A 7 -0.21 5.53 7.54
CA LEU A 7 -1.07 6.62 7.97
C LEU A 7 -0.80 7.93 7.20
N ILE A 8 0.47 8.27 6.99
CA ILE A 8 0.85 9.45 6.20
C ILE A 8 0.36 9.31 4.75
N LEU A 9 0.56 8.14 4.14
CA LEU A 9 0.11 7.88 2.78
C LEU A 9 -1.42 7.90 2.69
N ALA A 10 -2.13 7.30 3.66
CA ALA A 10 -3.59 7.33 3.74
C ALA A 10 -4.11 8.76 3.84
N LEU A 11 -3.53 9.57 4.73
CA LEU A 11 -3.92 10.95 4.95
C LEU A 11 -3.62 11.82 3.72
N ALA A 12 -2.45 11.65 3.10
CA ALA A 12 -2.09 12.35 1.86
C ALA A 12 -3.04 11.99 0.70
N THR A 13 -3.39 10.70 0.56
CA THR A 13 -4.34 10.23 -0.46
C THR A 13 -5.75 10.76 -0.20
N LEU A 14 -6.16 10.86 1.06
CA LEU A 14 -7.47 11.40 1.46
C LEU A 14 -7.53 12.92 1.19
N VAL A 15 -6.51 13.68 1.58
CA VAL A 15 -6.44 15.13 1.33
C VAL A 15 -6.42 15.43 -0.17
N THR A 16 -5.57 14.74 -0.94
CA THR A 16 -5.52 14.91 -2.41
C THR A 16 -6.80 14.43 -3.09
N GLY A 17 -7.47 13.40 -2.55
CA GLY A 17 -8.76 12.93 -3.02
C GLY A 17 -9.89 13.93 -2.75
N ILE A 18 -9.91 14.59 -1.59
CA ILE A 18 -10.84 15.68 -1.29
C ILE A 18 -10.62 16.83 -2.29
N ILE A 19 -9.36 17.26 -2.50
CA ILE A 19 -9.02 18.32 -3.46
C ILE A 19 -9.47 17.94 -4.87
N TRP A 20 -9.19 16.72 -5.32
CA TRP A 20 -9.64 16.20 -6.61
C TRP A 20 -11.17 16.17 -6.72
N CYS A 21 -11.87 15.78 -5.66
CA CYS A 21 -13.33 15.74 -5.64
C CYS A 21 -13.93 17.15 -5.75
N PHE A 22 -13.41 18.13 -4.99
CA PHE A 22 -13.81 19.54 -5.12
C PHE A 22 -13.50 20.11 -6.51
N GLU A 23 -12.35 19.76 -7.08
CA GLU A 23 -11.96 20.14 -8.43
C GLU A 23 -12.91 19.54 -9.47
N ARG A 24 -13.23 18.26 -9.38
CA ARG A 24 -14.12 17.53 -10.29
C ARG A 24 -15.57 17.98 -10.21
N PHE A 25 -16.08 18.27 -9.00
CA PHE A 25 -17.49 18.52 -8.75
C PHE A 25 -17.88 20.00 -8.87
N LYS A 26 -16.99 20.91 -8.47
CA LYS A 26 -17.32 22.35 -8.41
C LYS A 26 -16.49 23.20 -9.37
N TRP A 27 -15.18 22.96 -9.49
CA TRP A 27 -14.30 23.81 -10.30
C TRP A 27 -14.25 23.41 -11.78
N ALA A 28 -14.28 22.12 -12.13
CA ALA A 28 -14.32 21.64 -13.51
C ALA A 28 -15.57 22.09 -14.28
N PRO A 29 -16.81 21.98 -13.75
CA PRO A 29 -17.98 22.50 -14.45
C PRO A 29 -18.00 24.04 -14.50
N ALA A 30 -17.55 24.72 -13.45
CA ALA A 30 -17.45 26.18 -13.43
C ALA A 30 -16.40 26.71 -14.45
N ARG A 31 -15.29 25.99 -14.67
CA ARG A 31 -14.32 26.31 -15.72
C ARG A 31 -14.89 26.05 -17.11
N ARG A 32 -15.58 24.92 -17.32
CA ARG A 32 -16.25 24.65 -18.60
C ARG A 32 -17.28 25.73 -18.94
N ALA A 33 -18.04 26.21 -17.96
CA ALA A 33 -18.98 27.31 -18.14
C ALA A 33 -18.29 28.65 -18.43
N LYS A 34 -17.18 28.97 -17.74
CA LYS A 34 -16.42 30.21 -17.98
C LYS A 34 -15.67 30.19 -19.32
N ILE A 35 -15.10 29.07 -19.73
CA ILE A 35 -14.47 28.89 -21.05
C ILE A 35 -15.52 28.95 -22.15
N ALA A 36 -16.70 28.34 -21.95
CA ALA A 36 -17.81 28.45 -22.90
C ALA A 36 -18.33 29.89 -23.02
N ALA A 37 -18.40 30.65 -21.93
CA ALA A 37 -18.78 32.06 -21.96
C ALA A 37 -17.74 32.95 -22.65
N VAL A 38 -16.44 32.70 -22.44
CA VAL A 38 -15.36 33.41 -23.13
C VAL A 38 -15.31 33.05 -24.62
N ASN A 39 -15.50 31.78 -24.98
CA ASN A 39 -15.61 31.34 -26.38
C ASN A 39 -16.87 31.88 -27.07
N ALA A 40 -17.97 32.08 -26.34
CA ALA A 40 -19.18 32.69 -26.87
C ALA A 40 -19.05 34.21 -27.07
N GLN A 41 -18.19 34.87 -26.29
CA GLN A 41 -17.88 36.30 -26.43
C GLN A 41 -16.76 36.57 -27.46
N ALA A 42 -15.84 35.63 -27.65
CA ALA A 42 -14.79 35.70 -28.66
C ALA A 42 -15.28 35.12 -29.99
N ALA A 43 -15.97 35.95 -30.79
CA ALA A 43 -16.36 35.65 -32.16
C ALA A 43 -15.14 35.51 -33.11
N GLY A 44 -14.32 34.46 -32.92
CA GLY A 44 -13.24 34.07 -33.84
C GLY A 44 -11.85 34.65 -33.58
N THR A 45 -11.66 35.57 -32.64
CA THR A 45 -10.32 36.00 -32.19
C THR A 45 -10.03 35.39 -30.83
N ILE A 46 -9.32 34.27 -30.82
CA ILE A 46 -8.94 33.54 -29.61
C ILE A 46 -7.90 34.38 -28.87
N ASP A 47 -8.33 35.20 -27.92
CA ASP A 47 -7.40 35.88 -27.02
C ASP A 47 -6.90 34.86 -25.99
N GLU A 48 -5.90 34.07 -26.39
CA GLU A 48 -5.30 32.98 -25.61
C GLU A 48 -4.86 33.43 -24.20
N ALA A 49 -4.48 34.71 -24.07
CA ALA A 49 -4.10 35.32 -22.81
C ALA A 49 -5.26 35.46 -21.81
N ALA A 50 -6.48 35.69 -22.30
CA ALA A 50 -7.69 35.75 -21.47
C ALA A 50 -8.11 34.35 -21.01
N LEU A 51 -8.01 33.34 -21.88
CA LEU A 51 -8.23 31.93 -21.53
C LEU A 51 -7.25 31.45 -20.45
N ALA A 52 -5.97 31.81 -20.58
CA ALA A 52 -4.94 31.44 -19.62
C ALA A 52 -5.16 32.07 -18.22
N LYS A 53 -5.65 33.32 -18.15
CA LYS A 53 -6.00 33.97 -16.88
C LYS A 53 -7.22 33.36 -16.19
N VAL A 54 -8.22 32.91 -16.96
CA VAL A 54 -9.43 32.27 -16.43
C VAL A 54 -9.18 30.81 -16.03
N ALA A 55 -8.25 30.12 -16.71
CA ALA A 55 -7.84 28.76 -16.39
C ALA A 55 -6.89 28.65 -15.19
N ARG A 56 -6.22 29.75 -14.81
CA ARG A 56 -5.22 29.77 -13.73
C ARG A 56 -5.86 29.49 -12.37
N GLN A 57 -5.76 28.24 -11.95
CA GLN A 57 -6.09 27.80 -10.60
C GLN A 57 -4.93 28.13 -9.64
N PRO A 58 -5.18 28.07 -8.32
CA PRO A 58 -4.10 28.07 -7.35
C PRO A 58 -3.21 26.85 -7.62
N GLY A 59 -1.90 27.05 -7.85
CA GLY A 59 -1.01 25.96 -8.30
C GLY A 59 -0.95 24.74 -7.37
N TRP A 60 -1.31 24.90 -6.09
CA TRP A 60 -1.41 23.80 -5.13
C TRP A 60 -2.60 22.87 -5.37
N VAL A 61 -3.71 23.38 -5.95
CA VAL A 61 -4.89 22.57 -6.31
C VAL A 61 -4.59 21.72 -7.54
N GLU A 62 -3.95 22.31 -8.55
CA GLU A 62 -3.60 21.62 -9.80
C GLU A 62 -2.55 20.51 -9.56
N THR A 63 -1.56 20.81 -8.72
CA THR A 63 -0.57 19.82 -8.27
C THR A 63 -1.23 18.72 -7.44
N GLY A 64 -2.12 19.07 -6.50
CA GLY A 64 -2.82 18.09 -5.66
C GLY A 64 -3.74 17.15 -6.44
N ALA A 65 -4.49 17.68 -7.41
CA ALA A 65 -5.42 16.91 -8.24
C ALA A 65 -4.70 16.00 -9.26
N SER A 66 -3.55 16.42 -9.81
CA SER A 66 -2.77 15.63 -10.77
C SER A 66 -2.00 14.48 -10.11
N VAL A 67 -1.55 14.65 -8.87
CA VAL A 67 -0.80 13.63 -8.11
C VAL A 67 -1.73 12.58 -7.46
N PHE A 68 -3.01 12.92 -7.25
CA PHE A 68 -4.00 12.01 -6.67
C PHE A 68 -4.09 10.61 -7.30
N PRO A 69 -4.25 10.43 -8.63
CA PRO A 69 -4.37 9.09 -9.22
C PRO A 69 -3.14 8.21 -8.97
N VAL A 70 -1.95 8.81 -8.96
CA VAL A 70 -0.69 8.10 -8.65
C VAL A 70 -0.64 7.70 -7.17
N LEU A 71 -0.98 8.63 -6.26
CA LEU A 71 -1.06 8.33 -4.83
C LEU A 71 -2.11 7.27 -4.51
N LEU A 72 -3.29 7.35 -5.13
CA LEU A 72 -4.36 6.37 -4.98
C LEU A 72 -3.91 4.99 -5.43
N LEU A 73 -3.24 4.90 -6.58
CA LEU A 73 -2.69 3.63 -7.07
C LEU A 73 -1.68 3.05 -6.08
N VAL A 74 -0.70 3.83 -5.63
CA VAL A 74 0.31 3.39 -4.66
C VAL A 74 -0.36 2.99 -3.34
N PHE A 75 -1.36 3.75 -2.89
CA PHE A 75 -2.13 3.45 -1.69
C PHE A 75 -2.89 2.13 -1.82
N VAL A 76 -3.58 1.87 -2.94
CA VAL A 76 -4.32 0.63 -3.16
C VAL A 76 -3.36 -0.57 -3.23
N VAL A 77 -2.29 -0.45 -4.01
CA VAL A 77 -1.28 -1.51 -4.15
C VAL A 77 -0.66 -1.84 -2.80
N ARG A 78 -0.29 -0.82 -2.01
CA ARG A 78 0.32 -1.01 -0.69
C ARG A 78 -0.65 -1.52 0.37
N SER A 79 -1.88 -1.00 0.38
CA SER A 79 -2.86 -1.31 1.43
C SER A 79 -3.42 -2.71 1.28
N PHE A 80 -3.53 -3.21 0.04
CA PHE A 80 -4.18 -4.48 -0.23
C PHE A 80 -3.23 -5.54 -0.80
N ILE A 81 -2.34 -5.19 -1.74
CA ILE A 81 -1.59 -6.18 -2.53
C ILE A 81 -0.25 -6.56 -1.89
N TYR A 82 0.68 -5.60 -1.80
CA TYR A 82 2.06 -5.87 -1.42
C TYR A 82 2.54 -4.90 -0.35
N GLU A 83 3.11 -5.44 0.73
CA GLU A 83 3.79 -4.64 1.74
C GLU A 83 5.30 -4.89 1.71
N PRO A 84 6.11 -3.84 1.53
CA PRO A 84 7.55 -3.97 1.60
C PRO A 84 8.00 -4.08 3.06
N PHE A 85 8.75 -5.14 3.39
CA PHE A 85 9.41 -5.32 4.68
C PHE A 85 10.92 -5.33 4.49
N GLN A 86 11.62 -4.67 5.41
CA GLN A 86 13.07 -4.77 5.51
C GLN A 86 13.42 -5.80 6.58
N ILE A 87 14.36 -6.70 6.31
CA ILE A 87 14.80 -7.75 7.24
C ILE A 87 15.81 -7.18 8.25
N PRO A 88 15.43 -7.02 9.54
CA PRO A 88 16.33 -6.43 10.54
C PRO A 88 17.23 -7.47 11.20
N SER A 89 17.00 -8.78 10.97
CA SER A 89 17.67 -9.86 11.70
C SER A 89 17.99 -11.06 10.80
N GLY A 90 19.11 -11.72 11.07
CA GLY A 90 19.59 -12.87 10.30
C GLY A 90 18.94 -14.21 10.69
N SER A 91 17.77 -14.22 11.32
CA SER A 91 17.15 -15.48 11.77
C SER A 91 16.72 -16.40 10.63
N MET A 92 16.66 -15.91 9.41
CA MET A 92 16.26 -16.65 8.21
C MET A 92 17.44 -16.93 7.28
N MET A 93 18.68 -16.72 7.73
CA MET A 93 19.88 -17.06 6.95
C MET A 93 19.95 -18.58 6.73
N PRO A 94 20.35 -19.06 5.53
CA PRO A 94 20.86 -18.29 4.38
C PRO A 94 19.78 -17.82 3.39
N THR A 95 18.48 -17.99 3.70
CA THR A 95 17.39 -17.66 2.76
C THR A 95 17.13 -16.17 2.66
N LEU A 96 17.19 -15.44 3.79
CA LEU A 96 17.04 -13.98 3.85
C LEU A 96 18.18 -13.40 4.65
N LEU A 97 18.86 -12.41 4.06
CA LEU A 97 20.00 -11.72 4.64
C LEU A 97 19.56 -10.45 5.36
N ILE A 98 20.40 -9.96 6.26
CA ILE A 98 20.17 -8.70 6.96
C ILE A 98 20.24 -7.56 5.93
N GLY A 99 19.22 -6.72 5.89
CA GLY A 99 19.12 -5.62 4.95
C GLY A 99 18.33 -5.91 3.67
N ASP A 100 17.91 -7.16 3.44
CA ASP A 100 17.06 -7.50 2.31
C ASP A 100 15.69 -6.80 2.41
N PHE A 101 15.17 -6.38 1.26
CA PHE A 101 13.80 -5.91 1.10
C PHE A 101 12.96 -7.00 0.46
N ILE A 102 11.92 -7.46 1.17
CA ILE A 102 10.97 -8.45 0.66
C ILE A 102 9.63 -7.78 0.40
N LEU A 103 8.94 -8.23 -0.65
CA LEU A 103 7.54 -7.92 -0.87
C LEU A 103 6.72 -9.07 -0.31
N VAL A 104 5.88 -8.77 0.67
CA VAL A 104 4.98 -9.75 1.27
C VAL A 104 3.60 -9.56 0.65
N GLU A 105 3.08 -10.63 0.07
CA GLU A 105 1.71 -10.69 -0.40
C GLU A 105 0.77 -10.89 0.80
N LYS A 106 -0.03 -9.87 1.12
CA LYS A 106 -0.95 -9.93 2.26
C LYS A 106 -2.20 -10.76 1.96
N PHE A 107 -2.54 -10.93 0.68
CA PHE A 107 -3.70 -11.69 0.22
C PHE A 107 -3.59 -13.20 0.45
N ALA A 108 -2.37 -13.75 0.50
CA ALA A 108 -2.15 -15.20 0.57
C ALA A 108 -2.79 -15.86 1.81
N TYR A 109 -2.96 -15.12 2.92
CA TYR A 109 -3.52 -15.62 4.19
C TYR A 109 -4.71 -14.79 4.70
N GLY A 110 -5.39 -14.12 3.78
CA GLY A 110 -6.60 -13.37 4.05
C GLY A 110 -6.41 -11.86 4.10
N VAL A 111 -7.44 -11.14 3.64
CA VAL A 111 -7.47 -9.68 3.60
C VAL A 111 -7.61 -9.17 5.02
N LYS A 112 -6.53 -8.60 5.57
CA LYS A 112 -6.56 -7.93 6.87
C LYS A 112 -6.86 -6.46 6.70
N ASP A 113 -7.72 -5.91 7.54
CA ASP A 113 -7.97 -4.47 7.58
C ASP A 113 -6.65 -3.72 7.79
N PRO A 114 -6.27 -2.76 6.91
CA PRO A 114 -5.06 -1.96 7.10
C PRO A 114 -5.06 -1.14 8.40
N ILE A 115 -6.22 -0.89 9.02
CA ILE A 115 -6.39 -0.07 10.23
C ILE A 115 -6.54 -0.96 11.47
N THR A 116 -7.51 -1.88 11.49
CA THR A 116 -7.78 -2.73 12.67
C THR A 116 -7.06 -4.08 12.65
N GLN A 117 -6.45 -4.45 11.52
CA GLN A 117 -5.78 -5.74 11.28
C GLN A 117 -6.64 -6.96 11.60
N THR A 118 -7.97 -6.80 11.60
CA THR A 118 -8.93 -7.91 11.64
C THR A 118 -8.97 -8.60 10.28
N THR A 119 -9.06 -9.93 10.27
CA THR A 119 -9.19 -10.71 9.03
C THR A 119 -10.60 -10.53 8.49
N LEU A 120 -10.77 -9.79 7.40
CA LEU A 120 -12.06 -9.58 6.75
C LEU A 120 -12.48 -10.78 5.90
N ILE A 121 -11.51 -11.38 5.19
CA ILE A 121 -11.75 -12.51 4.29
C ILE A 121 -10.61 -13.51 4.48
N GLU A 122 -10.91 -14.72 4.93
CA GLU A 122 -9.93 -15.81 5.00
C GLU A 122 -9.79 -16.45 3.61
N THR A 123 -8.76 -16.04 2.86
CA THR A 123 -8.57 -16.49 1.46
C THR A 123 -7.71 -17.75 1.36
N GLY A 124 -6.87 -18.03 2.37
CA GLY A 124 -5.92 -19.15 2.30
C GLY A 124 -5.31 -19.51 3.66
N HIS A 125 -4.77 -20.72 3.76
CA HIS A 125 -4.08 -21.23 4.93
C HIS A 125 -2.58 -21.39 4.64
N PRO A 126 -1.69 -21.14 5.63
CA PRO A 126 -0.26 -21.38 5.49
C PRO A 126 0.02 -22.83 5.16
N LYS A 127 0.86 -23.08 4.15
CA LYS A 127 1.34 -24.41 3.80
C LYS A 127 2.72 -24.64 4.40
N ARG A 128 3.07 -25.91 4.57
CA ARG A 128 4.41 -26.31 5.01
C ARG A 128 5.45 -25.77 4.02
N GLY A 129 6.51 -25.17 4.55
CA GLY A 129 7.60 -24.58 3.78
C GLY A 129 7.42 -23.09 3.47
N ASP A 130 6.22 -22.53 3.61
CA ASP A 130 5.96 -21.12 3.34
C ASP A 130 6.71 -20.21 4.32
N ILE A 131 7.11 -19.02 3.86
CA ILE A 131 7.64 -17.97 4.74
C ILE A 131 6.47 -17.05 5.08
N ALA A 132 6.04 -17.10 6.34
CA ALA A 132 4.91 -16.32 6.83
C ALA A 132 5.40 -15.14 7.67
N VAL A 133 4.75 -14.00 7.47
CA VAL A 133 4.89 -12.82 8.34
C VAL A 133 3.70 -12.78 9.28
N PHE A 134 3.96 -12.78 10.57
CA PHE A 134 2.93 -12.74 11.60
C PHE A 134 3.36 -11.86 12.77
N LYS A 135 2.38 -11.33 13.48
CA LYS A 135 2.64 -10.54 14.68
C LYS A 135 3.11 -11.45 15.81
N TYR A 136 4.13 -11.03 16.52
CA TYR A 136 4.62 -11.79 17.66
C TYR A 136 3.52 -11.91 18.74
N PRO A 137 3.12 -13.12 19.17
CA PRO A 137 1.97 -13.28 20.05
C PRO A 137 2.08 -12.60 21.42
N ARG A 138 3.31 -12.38 21.93
CA ARG A 138 3.52 -11.68 23.21
C ARG A 138 3.58 -10.16 23.06
N ASP A 139 3.96 -9.66 21.88
CA ASP A 139 3.99 -8.23 21.57
C ASP A 139 3.57 -8.01 20.11
N THR A 140 2.31 -7.63 19.93
CA THR A 140 1.70 -7.41 18.61
C THR A 140 2.25 -6.19 17.87
N LYS A 141 3.17 -5.42 18.48
CA LYS A 141 3.88 -4.31 17.83
C LYS A 141 5.05 -4.79 16.97
N LEU A 142 5.48 -6.04 17.14
CA LEU A 142 6.60 -6.64 16.43
C LEU A 142 6.10 -7.64 15.38
N ASP A 143 6.53 -7.46 14.14
CA ASP A 143 6.28 -8.41 13.06
C ASP A 143 7.47 -9.39 12.95
N TYR A 144 7.17 -10.68 12.89
CA TYR A 144 8.13 -11.78 12.79
C TYR A 144 7.98 -12.48 11.45
N ILE A 145 9.11 -12.86 10.86
CA ILE A 145 9.20 -13.56 9.59
C ILE A 145 9.83 -14.92 9.87
N LYS A 146 9.05 -15.99 9.66
CA LYS A 146 9.52 -17.36 9.91
C LYS A 146 9.00 -18.32 8.85
N ARG A 147 9.67 -19.47 8.74
CA ARG A 147 9.20 -20.59 7.92
C ARG A 147 8.15 -21.41 8.67
N VAL A 148 7.06 -21.74 7.98
CA VAL A 148 6.01 -22.63 8.46
C VAL A 148 6.51 -24.07 8.37
N ILE A 149 6.66 -24.74 9.50
CA ILE A 149 7.14 -26.13 9.58
C ILE A 149 5.99 -27.11 9.87
N GLY A 150 4.99 -26.68 10.64
CA GLY A 150 3.80 -27.45 10.95
C GLY A 150 2.54 -26.62 10.72
N VAL A 151 1.49 -27.30 10.28
CA VAL A 151 0.13 -26.80 10.12
C VAL A 151 -0.80 -27.53 11.11
N PRO A 152 -2.05 -27.06 11.32
CA PRO A 152 -2.97 -27.73 12.24
C PRO A 152 -3.11 -29.23 11.95
N GLY A 153 -2.96 -30.07 12.98
CA GLY A 153 -2.96 -31.53 12.87
C GLY A 153 -1.57 -32.17 12.88
N ASP A 154 -0.51 -31.38 12.71
CA ASP A 154 0.86 -31.89 12.71
C ASP A 154 1.45 -32.08 14.11
N ARG A 155 2.16 -33.18 14.31
CA ARG A 155 3.06 -33.38 15.46
C ARG A 155 4.48 -33.03 15.04
N VAL A 156 5.03 -31.96 15.61
CA VAL A 156 6.40 -31.51 15.38
C VAL A 156 7.28 -31.97 16.54
N THR A 157 8.34 -32.72 16.24
CA THR A 157 9.37 -33.11 17.20
C THR A 157 10.67 -32.38 16.87
N TYR A 158 11.30 -31.78 17.86
CA TYR A 158 12.59 -31.12 17.72
C TYR A 158 13.67 -31.92 18.47
N ASP A 159 14.64 -32.46 17.75
CA ASP A 159 15.83 -33.10 18.30
C ASP A 159 16.95 -32.06 18.45
N PRO A 160 17.35 -31.67 19.67
CA PRO A 160 18.38 -30.67 19.89
C PRO A 160 19.80 -31.17 19.57
N VAL A 161 20.00 -32.48 19.43
CA VAL A 161 21.32 -33.12 19.26
C VAL A 161 21.64 -33.37 17.80
N ASN A 162 20.71 -33.91 17.02
CA ASN A 162 20.90 -34.20 15.60
C ASN A 162 20.41 -33.04 14.72
N LYS A 163 21.19 -31.96 14.67
CA LYS A 163 20.99 -30.91 13.66
C LYS A 163 21.56 -31.37 12.31
N ALA A 164 20.68 -31.99 11.51
CA ALA A 164 20.83 -32.39 10.11
C ALA A 164 21.30 -33.84 9.85
N ARG A 165 20.58 -34.57 8.98
CA ARG A 165 20.96 -34.78 7.56
C ARG A 165 20.05 -35.82 6.89
N ASP A 166 18.86 -35.39 6.45
CA ASP A 166 18.18 -35.98 5.28
C ASP A 166 17.00 -35.10 4.83
N GLY A 167 17.19 -34.36 3.74
CA GLY A 167 16.15 -33.76 2.89
C GLY A 167 15.21 -32.67 3.47
N ALA A 168 14.93 -32.64 4.77
CA ALA A 168 14.01 -31.71 5.40
C ALA A 168 14.75 -30.88 6.45
N ARG A 169 15.16 -29.67 6.04
CA ARG A 169 15.81 -28.69 6.92
C ARG A 169 14.92 -28.35 8.11
N VAL A 170 15.42 -28.61 9.31
CA VAL A 170 14.89 -28.10 10.59
C VAL A 170 15.88 -27.06 11.11
N LEU A 171 15.31 -25.89 11.43
CA LEU A 171 15.90 -24.61 11.89
C LEU A 171 16.50 -23.71 10.81
#